data_AF-X1SIR1-F1
#
_entry.id   AF-X1SIR1-F1
#
_cell.length_a   1.000
_cell.length_b   1.000
_cell.length_c   1.000
_cell.angle_alpha   90.00
_cell.angle_beta   90.00
_cell.angle_gamma   90.00
#
_symmetry.space_group_name_H-M   'P 1'
#
loop_
_entity.id
_entity.type
_entity.pdbx_description
1 polymer ?
#
loop_
_entity_poly.entity_id
_entity_poly.type
_entity_poly.pdbx_seq_one_letter_code
_entity_poly.pdbx_strand_id
1 'polypeptide(L)'
;PINPRNQKYDKAFGPHGCPMCDAGIEMKSAGRWIEADRERIKFRCPLKMSKKTAVKFHNTCPAQHPAFDTGKCYGCTKYLDVTDDARSRVPRDSKEFKEIFKDRQIIEQYFSRLGDREVEQTTHYSFTAISNQMTIAHLAASLVGVAAAVLLKQPDKMRCYRTFAHLSKPREAG
;
A
#
# COMPACT_ATOMS: atom_id res chain seq x y z
N PRO A 1 2.00 13.66 5.44
CA PRO A 1 1.83 12.32 6.06
C PRO A 1 2.23 11.21 5.08
N ILE A 2 3.16 10.33 5.49
CA ILE A 2 3.51 9.13 4.71
C ILE A 2 2.27 8.23 4.66
N ASN A 3 1.91 7.73 3.46
CA ASN A 3 0.76 6.86 3.29
C ASN A 3 1.00 5.52 4.02
N PRO A 4 0.23 5.18 5.07
CA PRO A 4 0.46 3.96 5.86
C PRO A 4 0.09 2.68 5.09
N ARG A 5 -0.67 2.77 3.97
CA ARG A 5 -1.16 1.57 3.24
C ARG A 5 -0.07 0.71 2.60
N ASN A 6 1.10 1.29 2.30
CA ASN A 6 2.19 0.61 1.58
C ASN A 6 3.41 0.29 2.47
N GLN A 7 3.23 0.19 3.79
CA GLN A 7 4.31 -0.11 4.74
C GLN A 7 4.49 -1.60 5.04
N LYS A 8 3.81 -2.49 4.31
CA LYS A 8 3.98 -3.93 4.53
C LYS A 8 5.29 -4.38 3.91
N TYR A 9 6.17 -4.95 4.73
CA TYR A 9 7.38 -5.61 4.25
C TYR A 9 7.01 -6.84 3.42
N ASP A 10 7.86 -7.14 2.44
CA ASP A 10 7.76 -8.38 1.69
C ASP A 10 7.85 -9.58 2.63
N LYS A 11 7.15 -10.66 2.26
CA LYS A 11 7.18 -11.90 3.03
C LYS A 11 8.57 -12.51 2.87
N ALA A 12 9.34 -12.56 3.94
CA ALA A 12 10.57 -13.34 3.98
C ALA A 12 10.23 -14.85 3.96
N PHE A 13 10.97 -15.61 3.16
CA PHE A 13 10.84 -17.05 3.06
C PHE A 13 12.08 -17.74 3.62
N GLY A 14 11.86 -18.86 4.31
CA GLY A 14 12.92 -19.72 4.83
C GLY A 14 13.49 -20.65 3.75
N PRO A 15 14.45 -21.50 4.14
CA PRO A 15 15.12 -22.44 3.24
C PRO A 15 14.17 -23.46 2.60
N HIS A 16 13.03 -23.76 3.22
CA HIS A 16 12.04 -24.68 2.68
C HIS A 16 10.91 -23.96 1.93
N GLY A 17 11.10 -22.68 1.58
CA GLY A 17 10.11 -21.89 0.83
C GLY A 17 8.85 -21.57 1.64
N CYS A 18 8.88 -21.72 2.98
CA CYS A 18 7.78 -21.35 3.85
C CYS A 18 7.99 -19.94 4.42
N PRO A 19 6.92 -19.16 4.66
CA PRO A 19 7.05 -17.82 5.19
C PRO A 19 7.67 -17.84 6.60
N MET A 20 8.50 -16.83 6.89
CA MET A 20 9.13 -16.66 8.19
C MET A 20 8.20 -15.93 9.15
N CYS A 21 8.18 -16.36 10.42
CA CYS A 21 7.60 -15.59 11.52
C CYS A 21 8.49 -14.39 11.86
N ASP A 22 7.94 -13.39 12.53
CA ASP A 22 8.66 -12.18 12.99
C ASP A 22 9.80 -12.52 13.98
N ALA A 23 9.75 -13.71 14.60
CA ALA A 23 10.84 -14.28 15.39
C ALA A 23 11.97 -14.91 14.55
N GLY A 24 11.92 -14.82 13.22
CA GLY A 24 12.89 -15.46 12.33
C GLY A 24 12.78 -16.99 12.27
N ILE A 25 11.62 -17.55 12.61
CA ILE A 25 11.39 -19.01 12.58
C ILE A 25 10.48 -19.35 11.39
N GLU A 26 10.89 -20.33 10.59
CA GLU A 26 10.11 -20.79 9.44
C GLU A 26 8.77 -21.41 9.90
N MET A 27 7.67 -20.92 9.31
CA MET A 27 6.32 -21.33 9.70
C MET A 27 5.94 -22.68 9.08
N LYS A 28 4.98 -23.38 9.72
CA LYS A 28 4.49 -24.67 9.20
C LYS A 28 3.18 -24.50 8.45
N SER A 29 3.06 -25.17 7.30
CA SER A 29 1.81 -25.21 6.54
C SER A 29 0.74 -25.95 7.35
N ALA A 30 -0.47 -25.39 7.34
CA ALA A 30 -1.64 -25.90 8.05
C ALA A 30 -2.76 -26.29 7.09
N GLY A 31 -2.42 -26.50 5.81
CA GLY A 31 -3.34 -26.87 4.75
C GLY A 31 -3.52 -25.80 3.68
N ARG A 32 -4.03 -26.26 2.53
CA ARG A 32 -4.53 -25.45 1.43
C ARG A 32 -6.04 -25.35 1.57
N TRP A 33 -6.60 -24.18 1.26
CA TRP A 33 -8.04 -23.94 1.29
C TRP A 33 -8.43 -23.06 0.11
N ILE A 34 -9.63 -23.29 -0.40
CA ILE A 34 -10.22 -22.53 -1.50
C ILE A 34 -11.33 -21.68 -0.88
N GLU A 35 -11.17 -20.36 -0.95
CA GLU A 35 -12.18 -19.38 -0.56
C GLU A 35 -12.72 -18.74 -1.85
N ALA A 36 -13.89 -19.19 -2.31
CA ALA A 36 -14.50 -18.76 -3.56
C ALA A 36 -13.55 -18.92 -4.77
N ASP A 37 -13.09 -17.82 -5.35
CA ASP A 37 -12.19 -17.74 -6.50
C ASP A 37 -10.70 -17.76 -6.11
N ARG A 38 -10.38 -17.84 -4.81
CA ARG A 38 -9.01 -17.72 -4.30
C ARG A 38 -8.52 -18.99 -3.66
N GLU A 39 -7.35 -19.40 -4.06
CA GLU A 39 -6.65 -20.52 -3.47
C GLU A 39 -5.49 -20.05 -2.61
N ARG A 40 -5.52 -20.47 -1.35
CA ARG A 40 -4.60 -19.98 -0.34
C ARG A 40 -3.95 -21.13 0.41
N ILE A 41 -2.73 -20.89 0.90
CA ILE A 41 -2.05 -21.80 1.83
C ILE A 41 -1.93 -21.08 3.16
N LYS A 42 -2.44 -21.70 4.22
CA LYS A 42 -2.35 -21.16 5.58
C LYS A 42 -1.09 -21.67 6.25
N PHE A 43 -0.34 -20.78 6.88
CA PHE A 43 0.82 -21.10 7.71
C PHE A 43 0.54 -20.69 9.15
N ARG A 44 0.92 -21.54 10.11
CA ARG A 44 0.75 -21.29 11.54
C ARG A 44 2.09 -21.30 12.27
N CYS A 45 2.07 -20.76 13.49
CA CYS A 45 3.22 -20.70 14.36
C CYS A 45 3.84 -22.11 14.56
N PRO A 46 5.15 -22.29 14.29
CA PRO A 46 5.81 -23.59 14.41
C PRO A 46 5.84 -24.09 15.85
N LEU A 47 5.89 -23.18 16.83
CA LEU A 47 5.86 -23.49 18.26
C LEU A 47 4.52 -24.07 18.70
N LYS A 48 3.40 -23.63 18.12
CA LYS A 48 2.06 -24.21 18.42
C LYS A 48 1.81 -25.52 17.67
N MET A 49 2.44 -25.71 16.51
CA MET A 49 2.28 -26.93 15.72
C MET A 49 3.25 -28.07 16.08
N SER A 50 4.37 -27.78 16.75
CA SER A 50 5.36 -28.80 17.11
C SER A 50 5.86 -28.63 18.53
N LYS A 51 5.55 -29.60 19.38
CA LYS A 51 6.05 -29.66 20.76
C LYS A 51 7.58 -29.65 20.81
N LYS A 52 8.25 -30.35 19.89
CA LYS A 52 9.73 -30.38 19.81
C LYS A 52 10.31 -28.98 19.58
N THR A 53 9.72 -28.21 18.68
CA THR A 53 10.16 -26.83 18.43
C THR A 53 9.80 -25.94 19.62
N ALA A 54 8.62 -26.09 20.22
CA ALA A 54 8.20 -25.33 21.40
C ALA A 54 9.19 -25.47 22.57
N VAL A 55 9.62 -26.70 22.87
CA VAL A 55 10.56 -26.99 23.96
C VAL A 55 11.91 -26.28 23.75
N LYS A 56 12.40 -26.20 22.50
CA LYS A 56 13.64 -25.47 22.18
C LYS A 56 13.58 -23.97 22.50
N PHE A 57 12.37 -23.39 22.49
CA PHE A 57 12.12 -21.98 22.78
C PHE A 57 11.42 -21.81 24.14
N HIS A 58 11.60 -22.76 25.07
CA HIS A 58 11.03 -22.70 26.43
C HIS A 58 9.50 -22.48 26.46
N ASN A 59 8.79 -22.96 25.43
CA ASN A 59 7.35 -22.76 25.24
C ASN A 59 6.90 -21.28 25.22
N THR A 60 7.81 -20.35 24.91
CA THR A 60 7.52 -18.90 24.83
C THR A 60 7.79 -18.39 23.40
N CYS A 61 7.09 -17.33 23.01
CA CYS A 61 7.32 -16.70 21.71
C CYS A 61 8.44 -15.66 21.79
N PRO A 62 9.56 -15.81 21.05
CA PRO A 62 10.65 -14.83 21.07
C PRO A 62 10.22 -13.44 20.57
N ALA A 63 9.22 -13.38 19.68
CA ALA A 63 8.66 -12.13 19.16
C ALA A 63 7.48 -11.58 19.99
N GLN A 64 7.17 -12.20 21.14
CA GLN A 64 6.09 -11.77 22.05
C GLN A 64 4.75 -11.51 21.33
N HIS A 65 4.38 -12.40 20.40
CA HIS A 65 3.18 -12.20 19.60
C HIS A 65 1.92 -12.32 20.47
N PRO A 66 0.98 -11.36 20.44
CA PRO A 66 -0.14 -11.29 21.39
C PRO A 66 -1.06 -12.53 21.34
N ALA A 67 -1.27 -13.10 20.16
CA ALA A 67 -2.05 -14.31 19.98
C ALA A 67 -1.32 -15.63 20.36
N PHE A 68 -0.12 -15.56 20.94
CA PHE A 68 0.63 -16.75 21.35
C PHE A 68 0.19 -17.26 22.72
N ASP A 69 0.11 -16.38 23.72
CA ASP A 69 -0.26 -16.74 25.11
C ASP A 69 -1.74 -16.57 25.41
N THR A 70 -2.50 -15.97 24.48
CA THR A 70 -3.93 -15.74 24.64
C THR A 70 -4.74 -16.99 24.26
N GLY A 71 -5.24 -17.73 25.25
CA GLY A 71 -6.25 -18.78 25.07
C GLY A 71 -5.90 -19.88 24.05
N LYS A 72 -6.91 -20.39 23.34
CA LYS A 72 -6.77 -21.42 22.29
C LYS A 72 -6.41 -20.84 20.91
N CYS A 73 -5.50 -19.87 20.86
CA CYS A 73 -5.07 -19.25 19.61
C CYS A 73 -3.92 -20.02 18.93
N TYR A 74 -3.78 -19.83 17.61
CA TYR A 74 -2.77 -20.49 16.78
C TYR A 74 -1.40 -19.80 16.77
N GLY A 75 -1.21 -18.72 17.54
CA GLY A 75 -0.05 -17.84 17.42
C GLY A 75 -0.09 -17.01 16.12
N CYS A 76 1.09 -16.70 15.58
CA CYS A 76 1.21 -16.01 14.30
C CYS A 76 0.61 -16.85 13.15
N THR A 77 -0.11 -16.19 12.24
CA THR A 77 -0.63 -16.82 11.02
C THR A 77 -0.25 -15.98 9.81
N LYS A 78 0.20 -16.65 8.75
CA LYS A 78 0.50 -16.02 7.46
C LYS A 78 -0.21 -16.82 6.37
N TYR A 79 -0.65 -16.12 5.33
CA TYR A 79 -1.31 -16.72 4.17
C TYR A 79 -0.46 -16.47 2.93
N LEU A 80 -0.30 -17.50 2.11
CA LEU A 80 0.22 -17.36 0.75
C LEU A 80 -0.95 -17.51 -0.22
N ASP A 81 -1.09 -16.56 -1.13
CA ASP A 81 -2.05 -16.66 -2.22
C ASP A 81 -1.36 -17.41 -3.36
N VAL A 82 -1.93 -18.54 -3.77
CA VAL A 82 -1.41 -19.41 -4.83
C VAL A 82 -2.41 -19.52 -5.99
N THR A 83 -3.37 -18.59 -6.04
CA THR A 83 -4.38 -18.55 -7.10
C THR A 83 -3.71 -18.32 -8.45
N ASP A 84 -4.02 -19.17 -9.43
CA ASP A 84 -3.61 -18.99 -10.83
C ASP A 84 -4.66 -18.16 -11.58
N ASP A 85 -4.76 -16.87 -11.25
CA ASP A 85 -5.65 -15.91 -11.90
C ASP A 85 -4.90 -14.97 -12.85
N ALA A 86 -5.64 -14.17 -13.61
CA ALA A 86 -5.05 -13.17 -14.49
C ALA A 86 -4.13 -12.18 -13.74
N ARG A 87 -4.36 -11.95 -12.43
CA ARG A 87 -3.55 -11.04 -11.62
C ARG A 87 -2.23 -11.66 -11.17
N SER A 88 -2.18 -12.97 -10.93
CA SER A 88 -0.95 -13.67 -10.54
C SER A 88 0.02 -13.80 -11.72
N ARG A 89 -0.51 -13.86 -12.95
CA ARG A 89 0.27 -13.92 -14.20
C ARG A 89 0.86 -12.58 -14.66
N VAL A 90 0.56 -11.47 -13.97
CA VAL A 90 1.13 -10.16 -14.31
C VAL A 90 2.61 -10.10 -13.91
N PRO A 91 3.54 -9.81 -14.83
CA PRO A 91 4.98 -9.73 -14.54
C PRO A 91 5.31 -8.42 -13.80
N ARG A 92 5.05 -8.36 -12.49
CA ARG A 92 5.22 -7.14 -11.68
C ARG A 92 6.66 -6.62 -11.61
N ASP A 93 7.63 -7.51 -11.82
CA ASP A 93 9.05 -7.16 -11.81
C ASP A 93 9.54 -6.56 -13.13
N SER A 94 8.74 -6.67 -14.20
CA SER A 94 9.08 -6.12 -15.50
C SER A 94 9.19 -4.59 -15.43
N LYS A 95 10.03 -4.04 -16.31
CA LYS A 95 10.23 -2.59 -16.41
C LYS A 95 8.94 -1.90 -16.87
N GLU A 96 8.27 -2.49 -17.84
CA GLU A 96 7.02 -2.00 -18.43
C GLU A 96 5.92 -1.92 -17.38
N PHE A 97 5.77 -2.95 -16.54
CA PHE A 97 4.79 -2.92 -15.45
C PHE A 97 5.08 -1.79 -14.46
N LYS A 98 6.34 -1.62 -14.06
CA LYS A 98 6.75 -0.58 -13.11
C LYS A 98 6.50 0.83 -13.66
N GLU A 99 6.75 1.04 -14.94
CA GLU A 99 6.49 2.31 -15.64
C GLU A 99 4.98 2.60 -15.69
N ILE A 100 4.17 1.66 -16.19
CA ILE A 100 2.70 1.81 -16.26
C ILE A 100 2.09 2.00 -14.86
N PHE A 101 2.59 1.27 -13.86
CA PHE A 101 2.13 1.41 -12.48
C PHE A 101 2.44 2.79 -11.90
N LYS A 102 3.60 3.36 -12.23
CA LYS A 102 3.98 4.72 -11.86
C LYS A 102 3.05 5.75 -12.52
N ASP A 103 2.72 5.59 -13.79
CA ASP A 103 1.79 6.48 -14.50
C ASP A 103 0.39 6.44 -13.88
N ARG A 104 -0.11 5.24 -13.58
CA ARG A 104 -1.37 5.05 -12.84
C ARG A 104 -1.32 5.79 -11.50
N GLN A 105 -0.23 5.69 -10.75
CA GLN A 105 -0.08 6.37 -9.46
C GLN A 105 -0.10 7.90 -9.62
N ILE A 106 0.49 8.44 -10.68
CA ILE A 106 0.46 9.89 -10.99
C ILE A 106 -0.98 10.33 -11.27
N ILE A 107 -1.76 9.56 -12.03
CA ILE A 107 -3.17 9.84 -12.32
C ILE A 107 -4.00 9.81 -11.03
N GLU A 108 -3.83 8.81 -10.17
CA GLU A 108 -4.53 8.74 -8.87
C GLU A 108 -4.19 9.93 -7.98
N GLN A 109 -2.92 10.35 -7.96
CA GLN A 109 -2.52 11.56 -7.23
C GLN A 109 -3.17 12.81 -7.81
N TYR A 110 -3.30 12.92 -9.14
CA TYR A 110 -3.99 14.02 -9.79
C TYR A 110 -5.46 14.10 -9.35
N PHE A 111 -6.21 13.00 -9.42
CA PHE A 111 -7.61 12.95 -8.97
C PHE A 111 -7.75 13.21 -7.46
N SER A 112 -6.83 12.71 -6.62
CA SER A 112 -6.87 12.98 -5.18
C SER A 112 -6.76 14.47 -4.83
N ARG A 113 -6.09 15.27 -5.67
CA ARG A 113 -5.99 16.74 -5.49
C ARG A 113 -7.30 17.46 -5.82
N LEU A 114 -8.19 16.80 -6.54
CA LEU A 114 -9.53 17.30 -6.87
C LEU A 114 -10.58 16.82 -5.85
N GLY A 115 -10.30 15.75 -5.09
CA GLY A 115 -11.23 15.17 -4.11
C GLY A 115 -11.69 16.15 -3.02
N ASP A 116 -10.79 16.96 -2.46
CA ASP A 116 -11.14 17.99 -1.46
C ASP A 116 -11.92 19.19 -2.05
N ARG A 117 -12.08 19.27 -3.39
CA ARG A 117 -12.64 20.44 -4.09
C ARG A 117 -14.04 20.16 -4.62
N GLU A 118 -15.03 19.92 -3.76
CA GLU A 118 -16.46 19.86 -4.14
C GLU A 118 -16.84 18.92 -5.31
N VAL A 119 -15.91 18.15 -5.89
CA VAL A 119 -16.12 17.27 -7.05
C VAL A 119 -17.00 16.08 -6.65
N GLU A 120 -16.79 15.56 -5.45
CA GLU A 120 -17.59 14.45 -4.89
C GLU A 120 -18.79 14.97 -4.07
N GLN A 121 -18.84 16.28 -3.75
CA GLN A 121 -19.90 16.94 -3.00
C GLN A 121 -20.35 18.23 -3.70
N THR A 122 -20.81 18.11 -4.95
CA THR A 122 -21.23 19.28 -5.73
C THR A 122 -22.52 19.85 -5.17
N THR A 123 -22.60 21.18 -5.04
CA THR A 123 -23.83 21.88 -4.62
C THR A 123 -24.79 22.13 -5.79
N HIS A 124 -24.36 21.85 -7.02
CA HIS A 124 -25.13 22.02 -8.24
C HIS A 124 -25.98 20.79 -8.56
N TYR A 125 -27.17 21.02 -9.13
CA TYR A 125 -28.14 19.96 -9.47
C TYR A 125 -28.26 19.69 -10.97
N SER A 126 -27.84 20.62 -11.84
CA SER A 126 -27.93 20.43 -13.30
C SER A 126 -26.66 19.81 -13.87
N PHE A 127 -26.83 18.90 -14.83
CA PHE A 127 -25.70 18.25 -15.50
C PHE A 127 -24.74 19.26 -16.13
N THR A 128 -25.27 20.30 -16.77
CA THR A 128 -24.46 21.36 -17.39
C THR A 128 -23.62 22.11 -16.36
N ALA A 129 -24.19 22.47 -15.21
CA ALA A 129 -23.44 23.17 -14.16
C ALA A 129 -22.34 22.27 -13.58
N ILE A 130 -22.64 21.00 -13.31
CA ILE A 130 -21.65 20.01 -12.84
C ILE A 130 -20.54 19.83 -13.88
N SER A 131 -20.89 19.67 -15.15
CA SER A 131 -19.91 19.53 -16.25
C SER A 131 -18.98 20.74 -16.36
N ASN A 132 -19.54 21.95 -16.27
CA ASN A 132 -18.76 23.19 -16.28
C ASN A 132 -17.84 23.30 -15.06
N GLN A 133 -18.35 23.00 -13.86
CA GLN A 133 -17.56 22.99 -12.62
C GLN A 133 -16.38 22.03 -12.73
N MET A 134 -16.61 20.80 -13.19
CA MET A 134 -15.57 19.79 -13.41
C MET A 134 -14.52 20.26 -14.40
N THR A 135 -14.96 20.84 -15.53
CA THR A 135 -14.06 21.37 -16.55
C THR A 135 -13.15 22.46 -15.98
N ILE A 136 -13.72 23.41 -15.22
CA ILE A 136 -12.95 24.47 -14.56
C ILE A 136 -11.95 23.89 -13.55
N ALA A 137 -12.36 22.91 -12.74
CA ALA A 137 -11.50 22.27 -11.75
C ALA A 137 -10.29 21.58 -12.41
N HIS A 138 -10.52 20.85 -13.50
CA HIS A 138 -9.45 20.21 -14.28
C HIS A 138 -8.51 21.22 -14.93
N LEU A 139 -9.05 22.27 -15.57
CA LEU A 139 -8.26 23.34 -16.17
C LEU A 139 -7.40 24.07 -15.12
N ALA A 140 -7.96 24.36 -13.94
CA ALA A 140 -7.24 24.99 -12.84
C ALA A 140 -6.09 24.10 -12.33
N ALA A 141 -6.32 22.78 -12.21
CA ALA A 141 -5.26 21.84 -11.81
C ALA A 141 -4.14 21.76 -12.86
N SER A 142 -4.48 21.74 -14.15
CA SER A 142 -3.50 21.78 -15.25
C SER A 142 -2.71 23.09 -15.26
N LEU A 143 -3.39 24.22 -15.04
CA LEU A 143 -2.74 25.54 -14.96
C LEU A 143 -1.70 25.59 -13.83
N VAL A 144 -2.03 25.03 -12.66
CA VAL A 144 -1.06 24.91 -11.55
C VAL A 144 0.16 24.09 -11.95
N GLY A 145 -0.04 23.00 -12.69
CA GLY A 145 1.04 22.17 -13.22
C GLY A 145 1.95 22.93 -14.20
N VAL A 146 1.35 23.62 -15.17
CA VAL A 146 2.08 24.42 -16.16
C VAL A 146 2.82 25.57 -15.50
N ALA A 147 2.18 26.29 -14.58
CA ALA A 147 2.81 27.39 -13.85
C ALA A 147 4.03 26.91 -13.07
N ALA A 148 3.90 25.83 -12.30
CA ALA A 148 4.99 25.27 -11.52
C ALA A 148 6.14 24.74 -12.40
N ALA A 149 5.82 23.87 -13.38
CA ALA A 149 6.85 23.13 -14.12
C ALA A 149 7.47 23.95 -15.26
N VAL A 150 6.66 24.70 -16.02
CA VAL A 150 7.10 25.38 -17.24
C VAL A 150 7.52 26.82 -16.95
N LEU A 151 6.65 27.58 -16.28
CA LEU A 151 6.89 29.01 -16.06
C LEU A 151 7.90 29.25 -14.93
N LEU A 152 7.74 28.56 -13.81
CA LEU A 152 8.56 28.74 -12.61
C LEU A 152 9.75 27.78 -12.51
N LYS A 153 9.82 26.77 -13.39
CA LYS A 153 10.86 25.72 -13.39
C LYS A 153 11.01 25.00 -12.03
N GLN A 154 9.90 24.84 -11.31
CA GLN A 154 9.78 24.20 -9.99
C GLN A 154 8.78 23.03 -10.06
N PRO A 155 9.08 21.95 -10.80
CA PRO A 155 8.14 20.85 -11.03
C PRO A 155 7.75 20.11 -9.74
N ASP A 156 8.63 20.10 -8.75
CA ASP A 156 8.41 19.59 -7.39
C ASP A 156 7.26 20.31 -6.66
N LYS A 157 6.91 21.52 -7.09
CA LYS A 157 5.84 22.33 -6.49
C LYS A 157 4.50 22.22 -7.21
N MET A 158 4.33 21.37 -8.22
CA MET A 158 3.08 21.28 -9.01
C MET A 158 1.81 20.82 -8.24
N ARG A 159 1.92 20.55 -6.94
CA ARG A 159 0.84 19.95 -6.14
C ARG A 159 -0.35 20.90 -5.93
N CYS A 160 -0.10 22.18 -5.65
CA CYS A 160 -1.12 23.18 -5.34
C CYS A 160 -0.53 24.57 -5.60
N TYR A 161 -1.32 25.56 -6.02
CA TYR A 161 -0.80 26.92 -6.22
C TYR A 161 -0.09 27.48 -4.97
N ARG A 162 -0.54 27.12 -3.76
CA ARG A 162 0.05 27.58 -2.50
C ARG A 162 1.51 27.20 -2.31
N THR A 163 1.98 26.12 -2.93
CA THR A 163 3.38 25.67 -2.80
C THR A 163 4.36 26.64 -3.44
N PHE A 164 3.94 27.36 -4.49
CA PHE A 164 4.75 28.31 -5.23
C PHE A 164 4.24 29.76 -5.15
N ALA A 165 3.05 29.99 -4.61
CA ALA A 165 2.49 31.33 -4.41
C ALA A 165 3.10 32.06 -3.21
N HIS A 166 3.62 31.34 -2.22
CA HIS A 166 4.33 31.94 -1.09
C HIS A 166 5.84 31.93 -1.37
N LEU A 167 6.47 33.10 -1.39
CA LEU A 167 7.93 33.23 -1.40
C LEU A 167 8.46 32.48 -0.19
N SER A 168 9.38 31.53 -0.41
CA SER A 168 10.11 30.89 0.68
C SER A 168 10.79 31.99 1.49
N LYS A 169 10.42 32.14 2.78
CA LYS A 169 11.23 32.93 3.71
C LYS A 169 12.67 32.44 3.59
N PRO A 170 13.68 33.32 3.45
CA PRO A 170 15.07 32.90 3.51
C PRO A 170 15.26 32.08 4.79
N ARG A 171 15.94 30.93 4.68
CA ARG A 171 16.41 30.22 5.87
C ARG A 171 17.34 31.19 6.58
N GLU A 172 16.94 31.67 7.76
CA GLU A 172 17.87 32.36 8.65
C GLU A 172 19.00 31.38 8.95
N ALA A 173 20.21 31.72 8.50
CA ALA A 173 21.41 30.99 8.83
C ALA A 173 21.66 31.17 10.33
N GLY A 174 21.40 30.11 11.09
CA GLY A 174 21.90 29.94 12.45
C GLY A 174 23.19 29.15 12.44
#